data_AF-F9GG50-F1
#
_entry.id   AF-F9GG50-F1
#
_cell.length_a   1.000
_cell.length_b   1.000
_cell.length_c   1.000
_cell.angle_alpha   90.00
_cell.angle_beta   90.00
_cell.angle_gamma   90.00
#
_symmetry.space_group_name_H-M   'P 1'
#
loop_
_entity.id
_entity.type
_entity.pdbx_description
1 polymer ?
#
loop_
_entity_poly.entity_id
_entity_poly.type
_entity_poly.pdbx_seq_one_letter_code
_entity_poly.pdbx_strand_id
1 'polypeptide(L)'
;IVAVHGLAANPDYAWVWQPKNNPPGHPEYPAKHFNWLKELLPIELSSAQLSCRVMTFNYDSKWFMNAPQQRLSNISDTLLVSLRNKRDKQATGRPLIFIGHSFGGNLIEQFISIIRQAIISASRQSGYLEIAESTVGVVFLGTPHRGSAAASWGVLITSLAPPQFTAEKRILKDLEEQSSSLTDRLHDFSRWLFVESVPVVCFFEQLATDYSSRMGAMGQVIPYKELVVPETSACIDGHPKISLHADHFKINKFYGPDDPSFKLVYPEIERMARGAQDILNHHRNPKAIPMDQSATSGDLRTCLQEMRVTNPRDILSEIWSQKGKRIGIPASGS
;
A
#
# COMPACT_ATOMS: atom_id res chain seq x y z
N ILE A 1 4.92 9.26 -9.16
CA ILE A 1 5.28 8.19 -8.22
C ILE A 1 5.71 8.83 -6.90
N VAL A 2 5.11 8.41 -5.78
CA VAL A 2 5.43 8.89 -4.43
C VAL A 2 5.87 7.70 -3.57
N ALA A 3 7.14 7.68 -3.19
CA ALA A 3 7.72 6.65 -2.33
C ALA A 3 7.68 7.07 -0.86
N VAL A 4 7.22 6.16 0.01
CA VAL A 4 7.04 6.37 1.45
C VAL A 4 7.88 5.32 2.18
N HIS A 5 8.88 5.77 2.93
CA HIS A 5 9.81 4.88 3.64
C HIS A 5 9.20 4.33 4.94
N GLY A 6 9.85 3.32 5.54
CA GLY A 6 9.48 2.74 6.83
C GLY A 6 9.97 3.51 8.06
N LEU A 7 9.75 2.94 9.25
CA LEU A 7 10.20 3.48 10.54
C LEU A 7 11.73 3.55 10.64
N ALA A 8 12.23 4.48 11.47
CA ALA A 8 13.65 4.71 11.69
C ALA A 8 14.47 4.85 10.38
N ALA A 9 13.83 5.35 9.31
CA ALA A 9 14.40 5.56 8.00
C ALA A 9 14.33 7.03 7.57
N ASN A 10 15.00 7.40 6.49
CA ASN A 10 14.71 8.65 5.79
C ASN A 10 14.97 8.45 4.28
N PRO A 11 14.54 9.38 3.41
CA PRO A 11 14.75 9.22 1.97
C PRO A 11 16.22 9.12 1.53
N ASP A 12 17.16 9.63 2.32
CA ASP A 12 18.59 9.67 1.98
C ASP A 12 19.25 8.29 2.06
N TYR A 13 18.69 7.35 2.83
CA TYR A 13 19.24 5.98 2.93
C TYR A 13 18.22 4.86 2.80
N ALA A 14 16.91 5.13 2.91
CA ALA A 14 15.88 4.10 2.80
C ALA A 14 15.97 3.36 1.46
N TRP A 15 16.23 4.09 0.38
CA TRP A 15 16.20 3.59 -1.00
C TRP A 15 17.59 3.42 -1.62
N VAL A 16 18.62 3.44 -0.78
CA VAL A 16 20.02 3.50 -1.22
C VAL A 16 20.72 2.18 -0.95
N TRP A 17 21.25 1.57 -2.01
CA TRP A 17 22.22 0.50 -1.88
C TRP A 17 23.55 1.07 -1.41
N GLN A 18 24.09 0.53 -0.32
CA GLN A 18 25.35 0.98 0.28
C GLN A 18 26.44 -0.06 -0.02
N PRO A 19 27.69 0.35 -0.34
CA PRO A 19 28.77 -0.60 -0.61
C PRO A 19 29.03 -1.63 0.51
N LYS A 20 28.69 -1.29 1.76
CA LYS A 20 28.77 -2.22 2.91
C LYS A 20 27.84 -3.44 2.79
N ASN A 21 26.84 -3.37 1.91
CA ASN A 21 25.92 -4.47 1.62
C ASN A 21 26.45 -5.40 0.52
N ASN A 22 27.55 -5.04 -0.15
CA ASN A 22 28.12 -5.83 -1.23
C ASN A 22 28.66 -7.15 -0.66
N PRO A 23 28.38 -8.29 -1.31
CA PRO A 23 29.08 -9.53 -1.04
C PRO A 23 30.60 -9.37 -1.25
N PRO A 24 31.47 -9.97 -0.41
CA PRO A 24 32.91 -9.88 -0.56
C PRO A 24 33.39 -10.44 -1.90
N GLY A 25 34.23 -9.71 -2.62
CA GLY A 25 34.84 -10.19 -3.88
C GLY A 25 33.95 -10.08 -5.12
N HIS A 26 32.84 -9.34 -5.05
CA HIS A 26 31.89 -9.16 -6.15
C HIS A 26 31.95 -7.73 -6.73
N PRO A 27 32.77 -7.47 -7.78
CA PRO A 27 32.95 -6.13 -8.36
C PRO A 27 31.73 -5.62 -9.14
N GLU A 28 30.75 -6.48 -9.45
CA GLU A 28 29.50 -6.12 -10.11
C GLU A 28 28.59 -5.24 -9.25
N TYR A 29 28.81 -5.20 -7.93
CA TYR A 29 28.05 -4.34 -7.03
C TYR A 29 28.61 -2.90 -7.02
N PRO A 30 27.75 -1.89 -6.80
CA PRO A 30 28.17 -0.49 -6.75
C PRO A 30 29.29 -0.22 -5.75
N ALA A 31 30.37 0.40 -6.23
CA ALA A 31 31.46 0.90 -5.38
C ALA A 31 31.08 2.15 -4.58
N LYS A 32 30.00 2.84 -4.98
CA LYS A 32 29.44 4.03 -4.32
C LYS A 32 28.00 3.78 -3.91
N HIS A 33 27.47 4.66 -3.07
CA HIS A 33 26.04 4.70 -2.76
C HIS A 33 25.23 4.84 -4.05
N PHE A 34 24.19 4.03 -4.19
CA PHE A 34 23.34 4.02 -5.38
C PHE A 34 21.86 4.11 -4.99
N ASN A 35 21.18 5.18 -5.41
CA ASN A 35 19.76 5.43 -5.13
C ASN A 35 18.92 5.12 -6.36
N TRP A 36 18.32 3.93 -6.42
CA TRP A 36 17.56 3.50 -7.58
C TRP A 36 16.34 4.39 -7.90
N LEU A 37 15.69 5.00 -6.90
CA LEU A 37 14.56 5.91 -7.14
C LEU A 37 14.98 7.20 -7.86
N LYS A 38 16.24 7.63 -7.68
CA LYS A 38 16.79 8.85 -8.28
C LYS A 38 17.57 8.57 -9.55
N GLU A 39 18.34 7.48 -9.56
CA GLU A 39 19.36 7.20 -10.56
C GLU A 39 18.91 6.18 -11.61
N LEU A 40 17.95 5.30 -11.29
CA LEU A 40 17.55 4.20 -12.16
C LEU A 40 16.11 4.31 -12.64
N LEU A 41 15.15 4.37 -11.71
CA LEU A 41 13.72 4.38 -12.01
C LEU A 41 13.31 5.49 -13.01
N PRO A 42 13.80 6.75 -12.91
CA PRO A 42 13.47 7.77 -13.89
C PRO A 42 14.04 7.47 -15.29
N ILE A 43 15.21 6.83 -15.37
CA ILE A 43 15.87 6.46 -16.64
C ILE A 43 15.07 5.35 -17.32
N GLU A 44 14.71 4.31 -16.58
CA GLU A 44 13.92 3.18 -17.09
C GLU A 44 12.54 3.65 -17.58
N LEU A 45 11.84 4.45 -16.78
CA LEU A 45 10.54 5.01 -17.17
C LEU A 45 10.65 5.91 -18.41
N SER A 46 11.70 6.74 -18.51
CA SER A 46 11.93 7.58 -19.69
C SER A 46 12.23 6.74 -20.94
N SER A 47 13.00 5.66 -20.78
CA SER A 47 13.32 4.71 -21.86
C SER A 47 12.08 3.97 -22.34
N ALA A 48 11.12 3.71 -21.45
CA ALA A 48 9.79 3.18 -21.73
C ALA A 48 8.80 4.24 -22.28
N GLN A 49 9.26 5.46 -22.58
CA GLN A 49 8.48 6.63 -23.03
C GLN A 49 7.38 7.07 -22.04
N LEU A 50 7.60 6.87 -20.74
CA LEU A 50 6.69 7.26 -19.67
C LEU A 50 7.21 8.50 -18.94
N SER A 51 6.50 9.62 -19.11
CA SER A 51 6.82 10.88 -18.41
C SER A 51 6.38 10.83 -16.94
N CYS A 52 7.22 10.25 -16.09
CA CYS A 52 6.97 10.09 -14.67
C CYS A 52 7.90 10.96 -13.80
N ARG A 53 7.32 11.59 -12.77
CA ARG A 53 8.10 12.20 -11.68
C ARG A 53 8.13 11.27 -10.49
N VAL A 54 9.33 11.04 -9.95
CA VAL A 54 9.56 10.31 -8.71
C VAL A 54 9.76 11.30 -7.56
N MET A 55 9.07 11.08 -6.45
CA MET A 55 9.16 11.89 -5.24
C MET A 55 9.21 10.97 -4.03
N THR A 56 9.87 11.42 -2.97
CA THR A 56 9.88 10.73 -1.68
C THR A 56 9.16 11.58 -0.64
N PHE A 57 8.29 10.98 0.14
CA PHE A 57 7.73 11.63 1.33
C PHE A 57 8.66 11.38 2.51
N ASN A 58 9.20 12.46 3.07
CA ASN A 58 9.95 12.43 4.32
C ASN A 58 9.00 12.81 5.44
N TYR A 59 8.79 11.90 6.38
CA TYR A 59 8.31 12.23 7.70
C TYR A 59 9.46 11.90 8.63
N ASP A 60 9.66 12.73 9.64
CA ASP A 60 10.76 12.48 10.55
C ASP A 60 10.39 11.28 11.44
N SER A 61 10.82 10.12 10.97
CA SER A 61 10.74 8.86 11.68
C SER A 61 11.92 8.70 12.65
N LYS A 62 12.65 9.77 12.97
CA LYS A 62 13.62 9.87 14.05
C LYS A 62 12.99 10.55 15.28
N TRP A 63 11.92 11.36 15.16
CA TRP A 63 11.18 11.98 16.30
C TRP A 63 10.60 11.00 17.33
N PHE A 64 10.61 9.69 17.07
CA PHE A 64 10.52 8.69 18.13
C PHE A 64 11.54 8.95 19.26
N MET A 65 12.61 9.71 18.98
CA MET A 65 13.64 10.13 19.93
C MET A 65 13.21 11.13 21.02
N ASN A 66 12.02 11.77 21.00
CA ASN A 66 11.43 12.57 22.14
C ASN A 66 10.15 13.39 21.79
N ALA A 67 9.24 12.96 20.89
CA ALA A 67 8.10 13.79 20.43
C ALA A 67 6.71 13.43 21.03
N PRO A 68 5.77 14.39 21.12
CA PRO A 68 4.43 14.21 21.69
C PRO A 68 3.55 13.25 20.86
N GLN A 69 2.89 12.30 21.55
CA GLN A 69 1.80 11.42 21.09
C GLN A 69 1.42 11.50 19.59
N GLN A 70 2.23 10.95 18.67
CA GLN A 70 1.87 10.95 17.24
C GLN A 70 1.18 9.63 16.87
N ARG A 71 -0.03 9.73 16.30
CA ARG A 71 -0.75 8.57 15.76
C ARG A 71 -0.41 8.42 14.27
N LEU A 72 -0.55 7.20 13.75
CA LEU A 72 -0.46 6.93 12.31
C LEU A 72 -1.30 7.91 11.47
N SER A 73 -2.48 8.29 11.98
CA SER A 73 -3.37 9.27 11.36
C SER A 73 -2.72 10.65 11.20
N ASN A 74 -1.97 11.14 12.19
CA ASN A 74 -1.34 12.47 12.12
C ASN A 74 -0.26 12.54 11.02
N ILE A 75 0.54 11.47 10.89
CA ILE A 75 1.57 11.38 9.84
C ILE A 75 0.89 11.28 8.46
N SER A 76 -0.21 10.52 8.37
CA SER A 76 -0.98 10.36 7.15
C SER A 76 -1.68 11.66 6.71
N ASP A 77 -2.19 12.45 7.65
CA ASP A 77 -2.70 13.80 7.40
C ASP A 77 -1.59 14.72 6.87
N THR A 78 -0.38 14.59 7.42
CA THR A 78 0.78 15.36 6.94
C THR A 78 1.16 14.97 5.52
N LEU A 79 1.12 13.68 5.18
CA LEU A 79 1.29 13.21 3.79
C LEU A 79 0.23 13.83 2.87
N LEU A 80 -1.03 13.83 3.29
CA LEU A 80 -2.15 14.39 2.53
C LEU A 80 -1.97 15.88 2.26
N VAL A 81 -1.70 16.67 3.30
CA VAL A 81 -1.49 18.11 3.18
C VAL A 81 -0.25 18.41 2.34
N SER A 82 0.85 17.68 2.54
CA SER A 82 2.09 17.88 1.79
C SER A 82 1.91 17.58 0.31
N LEU A 83 1.23 16.47 -0.02
CA LEU A 83 0.97 16.10 -1.40
C LEU A 83 0.03 17.11 -2.07
N ARG A 84 -1.04 17.53 -1.38
CA ARG A 84 -1.95 18.58 -1.86
C ARG A 84 -1.20 19.87 -2.16
N ASN A 85 -0.36 20.33 -1.24
CA ASN A 85 0.38 21.59 -1.40
C ASN A 85 1.42 21.51 -2.54
N LYS A 86 1.94 20.31 -2.83
CA LYS A 86 2.93 20.11 -3.90
C LYS A 86 2.30 19.88 -5.27
N ARG A 87 1.03 19.48 -5.32
CA ARG A 87 0.25 19.41 -6.55
C ARG A 87 -0.21 20.81 -6.93
N ASP A 88 0.26 21.30 -8.06
CA ASP A 88 -0.18 22.58 -8.63
C ASP A 88 -1.66 22.49 -9.05
N LYS A 89 -2.37 23.61 -9.14
CA LYS A 89 -3.76 23.68 -9.62
C LYS A 89 -3.92 23.13 -11.05
N GLN A 90 -2.85 23.10 -11.84
CA GLN A 90 -2.82 22.48 -13.17
C GLN A 90 -2.46 20.98 -13.16
N ALA A 91 -2.05 20.44 -12.01
CA ALA A 91 -1.71 19.02 -11.85
C ALA A 91 -2.91 18.14 -11.54
N THR A 92 -4.14 18.67 -11.57
CA THR A 92 -5.36 17.99 -11.13
C THR A 92 -5.59 16.68 -11.86
N GLY A 93 -5.15 16.51 -13.11
CA GLY A 93 -5.25 15.27 -13.87
C GLY A 93 -4.01 14.37 -13.85
N ARG A 94 -3.07 14.54 -12.92
CA ARG A 94 -1.84 13.73 -12.90
C ARG A 94 -2.00 12.47 -12.04
N PRO A 95 -1.87 11.26 -12.62
CA PRO A 95 -1.94 10.02 -11.87
C PRO A 95 -0.85 9.91 -10.79
N LEU A 96 -1.18 9.22 -9.72
CA LEU A 96 -0.35 8.94 -8.55
C LEU A 96 -0.22 7.44 -8.38
N ILE A 97 1.03 6.98 -8.35
CA ILE A 97 1.41 5.63 -7.94
C ILE A 97 2.18 5.78 -6.64
N PHE A 98 1.80 5.03 -5.62
CA PHE A 98 2.51 5.00 -4.34
C PHE A 98 3.41 3.78 -4.24
N ILE A 99 4.59 3.96 -3.63
CA ILE A 99 5.48 2.85 -3.27
C ILE A 99 5.69 2.93 -1.76
N GLY A 100 5.11 1.98 -1.02
CA GLY A 100 5.25 1.88 0.43
C GLY A 100 6.26 0.82 0.80
N HIS A 101 7.28 1.17 1.59
CA HIS A 101 8.13 0.18 2.25
C HIS A 101 7.73 0.05 3.71
N SER A 102 7.57 -1.18 4.20
CA SER A 102 7.46 -1.43 5.64
C SER A 102 6.32 -0.58 6.23
N PHE A 103 6.56 0.19 7.30
CA PHE A 103 5.57 1.12 7.87
C PHE A 103 5.01 2.17 6.90
N GLY A 104 5.78 2.56 5.88
CA GLY A 104 5.34 3.50 4.86
C GLY A 104 4.12 3.02 4.07
N GLY A 105 3.94 1.70 3.94
CA GLY A 105 2.72 1.14 3.37
C GLY A 105 1.49 1.32 4.25
N ASN A 106 1.61 1.14 5.57
CA ASN A 106 0.53 1.41 6.53
C ASN A 106 0.11 2.88 6.52
N LEU A 107 1.08 3.79 6.32
CA LEU A 107 0.79 5.21 6.14
C LEU A 107 -0.05 5.46 4.88
N ILE A 108 0.26 4.78 3.76
CA ILE A 108 -0.53 4.88 2.52
C ILE A 108 -1.96 4.37 2.75
N GLU A 109 -2.14 3.23 3.42
CA GLU A 109 -3.47 2.72 3.73
C GLU A 109 -4.28 3.67 4.61
N GLN A 110 -3.66 4.20 5.68
CA GLN A 110 -4.29 5.17 6.56
C GLN A 110 -4.64 6.47 5.83
N PHE A 111 -3.74 6.95 4.98
CA PHE A 111 -3.95 8.12 4.13
C PHE A 111 -5.18 7.94 3.22
N ILE A 112 -5.31 6.80 2.55
CA ILE A 112 -6.48 6.50 1.72
C ILE A 112 -7.76 6.41 2.58
N SER A 113 -7.69 5.77 3.75
CA SER A 113 -8.83 5.70 4.68
C SER A 113 -9.32 7.10 5.10
N ILE A 114 -8.39 8.01 5.44
CA ILE A 114 -8.71 9.40 5.80
C ILE A 114 -9.40 10.13 4.65
N ILE A 115 -8.85 10.04 3.43
CA ILE A 115 -9.45 10.66 2.25
C ILE A 115 -10.88 10.17 2.06
N ARG A 116 -11.11 8.86 2.16
CA ARG A 116 -12.44 8.25 1.99
C ARG A 116 -13.43 8.72 3.04
N GLN A 117 -13.03 8.73 4.32
CA GLN A 117 -13.88 9.24 5.41
C GLN A 117 -14.23 10.72 5.22
N ALA A 118 -13.28 11.53 4.76
CA ALA A 118 -13.51 12.94 4.47
C ALA A 118 -14.48 13.17 3.30
N ILE A 119 -14.44 12.31 2.27
CA ILE A 119 -15.39 12.34 1.14
C ILE A 119 -16.80 11.94 1.61
N ILE A 120 -16.92 10.85 2.38
CA ILE A 120 -18.21 10.33 2.87
C ILE A 120 -18.88 11.32 3.83
N SER A 121 -18.12 11.95 4.72
CA SER A 121 -18.63 12.95 5.67
C SER A 121 -19.07 14.27 5.02
N ALA A 122 -19.08 14.36 3.68
CA ALA A 122 -19.41 15.54 2.90
C ALA A 122 -18.61 16.80 3.31
N SER A 123 -17.45 16.61 3.95
CA SER A 123 -16.47 17.69 4.09
C SER A 123 -15.98 17.98 2.67
N ARG A 124 -16.53 19.02 2.02
CA ARG A 124 -16.29 19.35 0.60
C ARG A 124 -14.87 19.90 0.38
N GLN A 125 -13.85 19.18 0.82
CA GLN A 125 -12.46 19.48 0.51
C GLN A 125 -12.17 18.91 -0.87
N SER A 126 -12.40 19.72 -1.91
CA SER A 126 -12.21 19.36 -3.32
C SER A 126 -10.84 18.72 -3.61
N GLY A 127 -9.79 19.11 -2.87
CA GLY A 127 -8.45 18.54 -3.02
C GLY A 127 -8.30 17.08 -2.54
N TYR A 128 -9.16 16.59 -1.65
CA TYR A 128 -9.07 15.20 -1.17
C TYR A 128 -9.65 14.22 -2.19
N LEU A 129 -10.79 14.59 -2.79
CA LEU A 129 -11.38 13.83 -3.89
C LEU A 129 -10.41 13.74 -5.08
N GLU A 130 -9.77 14.84 -5.45
CA GLU A 130 -8.79 14.87 -6.54
C GLU A 130 -7.62 13.89 -6.29
N ILE A 131 -7.13 13.81 -5.07
CA ILE A 131 -6.05 12.91 -4.69
C ILE A 131 -6.51 11.45 -4.71
N ALA A 132 -7.73 11.16 -4.21
CA ALA A 132 -8.32 9.82 -4.30
C ALA A 132 -8.46 9.37 -5.76
N GLU A 133 -9.11 10.17 -6.61
CA GLU A 133 -9.27 9.87 -8.04
C GLU A 133 -7.92 9.73 -8.75
N SER A 134 -6.94 10.54 -8.37
CA SER A 134 -5.60 10.49 -8.95
C SER A 134 -4.80 9.27 -8.49
N THR A 135 -5.20 8.55 -7.45
CA THR A 135 -4.46 7.38 -6.98
C THR A 135 -4.78 6.16 -7.84
N VAL A 136 -3.85 5.78 -8.71
CA VAL A 136 -4.06 4.76 -9.76
C VAL A 136 -3.23 3.50 -9.58
N GLY A 137 -2.43 3.41 -8.52
CA GLY A 137 -1.65 2.20 -8.26
C GLY A 137 -0.86 2.26 -6.96
N VAL A 138 -0.62 1.09 -6.37
CA VAL A 138 0.13 0.96 -5.11
C VAL A 138 1.09 -0.23 -5.18
N VAL A 139 2.35 0.00 -4.82
CA VAL A 139 3.36 -1.05 -4.68
C VAL A 139 3.75 -1.14 -3.22
N PHE A 140 3.67 -2.33 -2.63
CA PHE A 140 4.10 -2.58 -1.26
C PHE A 140 5.37 -3.42 -1.23
N LEU A 141 6.34 -3.02 -0.40
CA LEU A 141 7.61 -3.69 -0.18
C LEU A 141 7.69 -4.05 1.31
N GLY A 142 7.35 -5.28 1.66
CA GLY A 142 7.38 -5.78 3.05
C GLY A 142 6.45 -5.01 3.99
N THR A 143 5.28 -4.57 3.56
CA THR A 143 4.36 -3.81 4.43
C THR A 143 3.61 -4.74 5.37
N PRO A 144 3.65 -4.57 6.71
CA PRO A 144 2.94 -5.45 7.64
C PRO A 144 1.43 -5.13 7.69
N HIS A 145 0.68 -5.46 6.64
CA HIS A 145 -0.76 -5.16 6.54
C HIS A 145 -1.59 -5.72 7.71
N ARG A 146 -1.15 -6.86 8.27
CA ARG A 146 -1.78 -7.52 9.43
C ARG A 146 -0.96 -7.37 10.72
N GLY A 147 0.02 -6.47 10.71
CA GLY A 147 0.99 -6.28 11.79
C GLY A 147 2.19 -7.22 11.69
N SER A 148 3.12 -7.10 12.62
CA SER A 148 4.13 -8.14 12.84
C SER A 148 4.39 -8.30 14.32
N ALA A 149 5.07 -9.38 14.71
CA ALA A 149 5.48 -9.62 16.08
C ALA A 149 6.20 -8.38 16.65
N ALA A 150 5.77 -7.96 17.85
CA ALA A 150 6.34 -6.79 18.53
C ALA A 150 7.86 -6.91 18.72
N ALA A 151 8.35 -8.15 18.89
CA ALA A 151 9.78 -8.45 18.95
C ALA A 151 10.50 -8.03 17.66
N SER A 152 9.99 -8.43 16.49
CA SER A 152 10.61 -8.14 15.21
C SER A 152 10.67 -6.63 14.94
N TRP A 153 9.61 -5.88 15.25
CA TRP A 153 9.64 -4.41 15.16
C TRP A 153 10.57 -3.75 16.18
N GLY A 154 10.58 -4.23 17.42
CA GLY A 154 11.46 -3.72 18.47
C GLY A 154 12.93 -3.84 18.07
N VAL A 155 13.32 -5.00 17.52
CA VAL A 155 14.69 -5.23 17.05
C VAL A 155 14.99 -4.43 15.79
N LEU A 156 14.06 -4.35 14.84
CA LEU A 156 14.21 -3.55 13.62
C LEU A 156 14.51 -2.08 13.95
N ILE A 157 13.71 -1.49 14.83
CA ILE A 157 13.83 -0.10 15.23
C ILE A 157 15.14 0.12 15.98
N THR A 158 15.46 -0.72 16.96
CA THR A 158 16.71 -0.62 17.74
C THR A 158 17.94 -0.74 16.84
N SER A 159 17.87 -1.51 15.75
CA SER A 159 18.97 -1.69 14.80
C SER A 159 19.24 -0.46 13.93
N LEU A 160 18.22 0.37 13.72
CA LEU A 160 18.29 1.58 12.87
C LEU A 160 18.44 2.86 13.69
N ALA A 161 18.11 2.80 14.97
CA ALA A 161 18.08 3.96 15.83
C ALA A 161 19.41 4.22 16.56
N PRO A 162 19.69 5.48 16.93
CA PRO A 162 20.84 5.81 17.77
C PRO A 162 20.77 5.15 19.16
N PRO A 163 21.90 4.98 19.88
CA PRO A 163 21.94 4.31 21.19
C PRO A 163 21.04 4.90 22.29
N GLN A 164 20.55 6.13 22.13
CA GLN A 164 19.69 6.85 23.10
C GLN A 164 18.20 6.78 22.74
N PHE A 165 17.83 5.88 21.82
CA PHE A 165 16.49 5.82 21.26
C PHE A 165 15.47 5.13 22.18
N THR A 166 14.28 5.72 22.28
CA THR A 166 13.08 5.10 22.83
C THR A 166 12.01 4.99 21.74
N ALA A 167 11.44 3.81 21.52
CA ALA A 167 10.36 3.68 20.54
C ALA A 167 9.06 4.27 21.10
N GLU A 168 8.27 4.95 20.26
CA GLU A 168 6.91 5.35 20.65
C GLU A 168 6.02 4.11 20.75
N LYS A 169 5.69 3.72 21.99
CA LYS A 169 4.95 2.49 22.30
C LYS A 169 3.58 2.39 21.62
N ARG A 170 2.94 3.52 21.26
CA ARG A 170 1.62 3.52 20.59
C ARG A 170 1.71 3.10 19.15
N ILE A 171 2.68 3.61 18.39
CA ILE A 171 2.90 3.19 17.01
C ILE A 171 3.30 1.72 16.96
N LEU A 172 4.12 1.25 17.90
CA LEU A 172 4.41 -0.18 18.02
C LEU A 172 3.17 -1.01 18.31
N LYS A 173 2.30 -0.57 19.23
CA LYS A 173 1.03 -1.23 19.53
C LYS A 173 0.07 -1.23 18.35
N ASP A 174 0.04 -0.13 17.58
CA ASP A 174 -0.79 -0.01 16.38
C ASP A 174 -0.29 -0.93 15.25
N LEU A 175 0.97 -1.39 15.29
CA LEU A 175 1.59 -2.29 14.31
C LEU A 175 1.73 -3.74 14.81
N GLU A 176 1.32 -3.99 16.04
CA GLU A 176 1.32 -5.32 16.63
C GLU A 176 0.28 -6.19 15.94
N GLU A 177 0.61 -7.45 15.70
CA GLU A 177 -0.31 -8.42 15.12
C GLU A 177 -1.65 -8.44 15.85
N GLN A 178 -2.72 -8.70 15.09
CA GLN A 178 -4.09 -8.83 15.61
C GLN A 178 -4.68 -7.56 16.25
N SER A 179 -4.08 -6.39 16.02
CA SER A 179 -4.75 -5.12 16.30
C SER A 179 -6.04 -5.00 15.46
N SER A 180 -7.17 -4.75 16.12
CA SER A 180 -8.46 -4.54 15.43
C SER A 180 -8.38 -3.36 14.46
N SER A 181 -7.63 -2.32 14.81
CA SER A 181 -7.47 -1.13 13.96
C SER A 181 -6.69 -1.41 12.67
N LEU A 182 -5.76 -2.37 12.67
CA LEU A 182 -5.08 -2.83 11.44
C LEU A 182 -6.02 -3.64 10.57
N THR A 183 -6.78 -4.55 11.19
CA THR A 183 -7.71 -5.41 10.47
C THR A 183 -8.80 -4.59 9.78
N ASP A 184 -9.39 -3.62 10.49
CA ASP A 184 -10.41 -2.73 9.94
C ASP A 184 -9.83 -1.85 8.82
N ARG A 185 -8.62 -1.31 9.00
CA ARG A 185 -7.90 -0.54 7.97
C ARG A 185 -7.67 -1.36 6.71
N LEU A 186 -7.10 -2.55 6.85
CA LEU A 186 -6.80 -3.43 5.74
C LEU A 186 -8.08 -3.83 5.02
N HIS A 187 -9.15 -4.11 5.75
CA HIS A 187 -10.45 -4.42 5.18
C HIS A 187 -11.01 -3.23 4.36
N ASP A 188 -11.00 -2.03 4.93
CA ASP A 188 -11.44 -0.81 4.24
C ASP A 188 -10.60 -0.49 3.00
N PHE A 189 -9.29 -0.68 3.10
CA PHE A 189 -8.34 -0.48 2.01
C PHE A 189 -8.55 -1.52 0.90
N SER A 190 -8.74 -2.80 1.24
CA SER A 190 -9.03 -3.87 0.29
C SER A 190 -10.35 -3.64 -0.45
N ARG A 191 -11.38 -3.19 0.28
CA ARG A 191 -12.65 -2.78 -0.34
C ARG A 191 -12.45 -1.64 -1.33
N TRP A 192 -11.63 -0.64 -0.99
CA TRP A 192 -11.33 0.47 -1.89
C TRP A 192 -10.58 0.01 -3.15
N LEU A 193 -9.55 -0.83 -3.00
CA LEU A 193 -8.82 -1.41 -4.14
C LEU A 193 -9.77 -2.09 -5.13
N PHE A 194 -10.73 -2.86 -4.61
CA PHE A 194 -11.72 -3.55 -5.44
C PHE A 194 -12.71 -2.58 -6.11
N VAL A 195 -13.31 -1.67 -5.34
CA VAL A 195 -14.35 -0.76 -5.86
C VAL A 195 -13.80 0.19 -6.92
N GLU A 196 -12.60 0.73 -6.69
CA GLU A 196 -11.97 1.67 -7.61
C GLU A 196 -11.12 0.96 -8.67
N SER A 197 -10.99 -0.38 -8.62
CA SER A 197 -10.14 -1.16 -9.53
C SER A 197 -8.67 -0.70 -9.54
N VAL A 198 -8.15 -0.30 -8.38
CA VAL A 198 -6.77 0.20 -8.25
C VAL A 198 -5.81 -0.98 -8.25
N PRO A 199 -4.87 -1.07 -9.22
CA PRO A 199 -3.87 -2.13 -9.23
C PRO A 199 -2.93 -2.01 -8.03
N VAL A 200 -2.71 -3.13 -7.36
CA VAL A 200 -1.74 -3.27 -6.28
C VAL A 200 -0.88 -4.50 -6.49
N VAL A 201 0.38 -4.44 -6.05
CA VAL A 201 1.27 -5.59 -5.94
C VAL A 201 1.97 -5.56 -4.59
N CYS A 202 2.06 -6.73 -3.96
CA CYS A 202 2.74 -6.92 -2.69
C CYS A 202 4.02 -7.73 -2.90
N PHE A 203 5.15 -7.15 -2.51
CA PHE A 203 6.42 -7.84 -2.46
C PHE A 203 6.77 -8.19 -1.01
N PHE A 204 7.24 -9.42 -0.79
CA PHE A 204 7.60 -9.90 0.55
C PHE A 204 9.02 -10.46 0.60
N GLU A 205 9.62 -10.41 1.78
CA GLU A 205 11.00 -10.88 2.00
C GLU A 205 11.06 -12.40 2.05
N GLN A 206 12.09 -12.97 1.43
CA GLN A 206 12.37 -14.41 1.48
C GLN A 206 13.45 -14.74 2.52
N LEU A 207 14.33 -13.78 2.84
CA LEU A 207 15.46 -14.00 3.74
C LEU A 207 15.14 -13.47 5.13
N ALA A 208 15.33 -14.32 6.14
CA ALA A 208 15.26 -13.89 7.53
C ALA A 208 16.33 -12.81 7.81
N THR A 209 15.92 -11.79 8.53
CA THR A 209 16.80 -10.71 8.97
C THR A 209 17.69 -11.20 10.11
N ASP A 210 19.01 -11.04 9.96
CA ASP A 210 19.98 -11.43 10.97
C ASP A 210 20.18 -10.32 12.01
N TYR A 211 19.70 -10.60 13.22
CA TYR A 211 19.77 -9.71 14.37
C TYR A 211 20.92 -10.06 15.32
N SER A 212 21.70 -11.10 15.02
CA SER A 212 22.74 -11.65 15.91
C SER A 212 23.80 -10.61 16.26
N SER A 213 24.20 -9.78 15.27
CA SER A 213 25.16 -8.68 15.49
C SER A 213 24.69 -7.61 16.50
N ARG A 214 23.41 -7.62 16.89
CA ARG A 214 22.76 -6.60 17.72
C ARG A 214 22.37 -7.10 19.11
N MET A 215 22.52 -8.40 19.38
CA MET A 215 22.32 -9.00 20.71
C MET A 215 23.59 -9.00 21.59
N GLY A 216 24.62 -8.25 21.20
CA GLY A 216 25.88 -8.18 21.93
C GLY A 216 26.57 -9.55 22.04
N ALA A 217 27.16 -9.86 23.19
CA ALA A 217 27.87 -11.12 23.43
C ALA A 217 26.96 -12.37 23.26
N MET A 218 25.64 -12.24 23.46
CA MET A 218 24.70 -13.35 23.32
C MET A 218 24.48 -13.76 21.86
N GLY A 219 24.54 -12.79 20.94
CA GLY A 219 24.40 -13.05 19.51
C GLY A 219 25.64 -13.67 18.85
N GLN A 220 26.77 -13.72 19.54
CA GLN A 220 27.94 -14.48 19.10
C GLN A 220 27.78 -16.00 19.34
N VAL A 221 26.88 -16.39 20.26
CA VAL A 221 26.68 -17.78 20.67
C VAL A 221 25.38 -18.34 20.10
N ILE A 222 24.34 -17.52 20.00
CA ILE A 222 23.01 -17.94 19.53
C ILE A 222 22.62 -17.05 18.34
N PRO A 223 22.62 -17.58 17.10
CA PRO A 223 22.14 -16.83 15.95
C PRO A 223 20.65 -16.56 16.11
N TYR A 224 20.24 -15.30 15.95
CA TYR A 224 18.83 -14.90 15.96
C TYR A 224 18.46 -14.34 14.60
N LYS A 225 17.74 -15.13 13.82
CA LYS A 225 17.25 -14.81 12.49
C LYS A 225 15.75 -14.98 12.45
N GLU A 226 15.04 -13.96 12.00
CA GLU A 226 13.58 -13.99 11.91
C GLU A 226 13.13 -13.22 10.67
N LEU A 227 12.03 -13.65 10.05
CA LEU A 227 11.33 -12.81 9.08
C LEU A 227 10.65 -11.67 9.84
N VAL A 228 10.93 -10.44 9.42
CA VAL A 228 10.38 -9.24 10.05
C VAL A 228 8.91 -9.09 9.72
N VAL A 229 8.49 -9.45 8.51
CA VAL A 229 7.11 -9.44 8.07
C VAL A 229 6.85 -10.71 7.25
N PRO A 230 6.11 -11.69 7.79
CA PRO A 230 5.79 -12.91 7.05
C PRO A 230 4.88 -12.59 5.85
N GLU A 231 4.88 -13.46 4.83
CA GLU A 231 4.07 -13.31 3.61
C GLU A 231 2.59 -13.02 3.91
N THR A 232 2.02 -13.71 4.90
CA THR A 232 0.62 -13.56 5.33
C THR A 232 0.29 -12.15 5.82
N SER A 233 1.27 -11.42 6.33
CA SER A 233 1.13 -10.01 6.70
C SER A 233 1.60 -9.07 5.60
N ALA A 234 2.64 -9.45 4.84
CA ALA A 234 3.22 -8.66 3.76
C ALA A 234 2.31 -8.51 2.53
N CYS A 235 1.28 -9.35 2.40
CA CYS A 235 0.45 -9.44 1.20
C CYS A 235 -1.05 -9.33 1.47
N ILE A 236 -1.75 -8.68 0.55
CA ILE A 236 -3.21 -8.56 0.53
C ILE A 236 -3.79 -9.70 -0.32
N ASP A 237 -4.88 -10.31 0.15
CA ASP A 237 -5.49 -11.45 -0.56
C ASP A 237 -6.20 -11.01 -1.84
N GLY A 238 -6.17 -11.87 -2.86
CA GLY A 238 -6.72 -11.57 -4.18
C GLY A 238 -5.84 -10.68 -5.07
N HIS A 239 -4.68 -10.26 -4.59
CA HIS A 239 -3.73 -9.43 -5.32
C HIS A 239 -2.40 -10.15 -5.60
N PRO A 240 -1.63 -9.75 -6.63
CA PRO A 240 -0.31 -10.30 -6.91
C PRO A 240 0.63 -10.24 -5.70
N LYS A 241 1.25 -11.38 -5.39
CA LYS A 241 2.23 -11.59 -4.33
C LYS A 241 3.54 -12.07 -4.96
N ILE A 242 4.64 -11.38 -4.73
CA ILE A 242 5.94 -11.71 -5.35
C ILE A 242 7.01 -11.74 -4.27
N SER A 243 7.72 -12.85 -4.14
CA SER A 243 8.85 -12.96 -3.22
C SER A 243 10.08 -12.26 -3.78
N LEU A 244 10.83 -11.57 -2.92
CA LEU A 244 12.12 -10.99 -3.24
C LEU A 244 13.21 -11.67 -2.41
N HIS A 245 14.32 -12.03 -3.05
CA HIS A 245 15.47 -12.66 -2.40
C HIS A 245 16.30 -11.62 -1.61
N ALA A 246 15.65 -11.03 -0.61
CA ALA A 246 16.19 -9.99 0.24
C ALA A 246 15.64 -10.15 1.66
N ASP A 247 16.37 -9.59 2.62
CA ASP A 247 15.87 -9.33 3.98
C ASP A 247 15.09 -8.01 4.02
N HIS A 248 14.35 -7.76 5.09
CA HIS A 248 13.51 -6.56 5.25
C HIS A 248 14.27 -5.24 5.15
N PHE A 249 15.56 -5.24 5.50
CA PHE A 249 16.41 -4.06 5.41
C PHE A 249 16.86 -3.75 3.98
N LYS A 250 16.81 -4.74 3.08
CA LYS A 250 17.30 -4.64 1.70
C LYS A 250 16.19 -4.78 0.66
N ILE A 251 15.00 -5.24 1.02
CA ILE A 251 13.88 -5.46 0.08
C ILE A 251 13.50 -4.22 -0.76
N ASN A 252 13.81 -3.02 -0.27
CA ASN A 252 13.56 -1.76 -0.96
C ASN A 252 14.81 -1.06 -1.50
N LYS A 253 15.95 -1.76 -1.56
CA LYS A 253 17.25 -1.25 -2.00
C LYS A 253 17.80 -2.14 -3.11
N PHE A 254 17.85 -1.60 -4.31
CA PHE A 254 18.38 -2.31 -5.46
C PHE A 254 19.76 -1.79 -5.82
N TYR A 255 20.67 -2.70 -6.19
CA TYR A 255 22.06 -2.33 -6.51
C TYR A 255 22.27 -1.89 -7.95
N GLY A 256 21.28 -2.04 -8.83
CA GLY A 256 21.40 -1.65 -10.24
C GLY A 256 20.31 -2.24 -11.13
N PRO A 257 20.38 -1.98 -12.45
CA PRO A 257 19.44 -2.56 -13.42
C PRO A 257 19.49 -4.10 -13.44
N ASP A 258 20.63 -4.68 -13.07
CA ASP A 258 20.81 -6.14 -13.04
C ASP A 258 20.39 -6.82 -11.74
N ASP A 259 19.95 -6.04 -10.74
CA ASP A 259 19.41 -6.58 -9.50
C ASP A 259 18.19 -7.48 -9.77
N PRO A 260 18.21 -8.76 -9.36
CA PRO A 260 17.09 -9.68 -9.59
C PRO A 260 15.77 -9.19 -9.00
N SER A 261 15.81 -8.50 -7.85
CA SER A 261 14.62 -7.95 -7.23
C SER A 261 14.10 -6.73 -8.00
N PHE A 262 15.00 -5.89 -8.52
CA PHE A 262 14.59 -4.77 -9.39
C PHE A 262 13.92 -5.27 -10.68
N LYS A 263 14.44 -6.34 -11.28
CA LYS A 263 13.85 -6.99 -12.46
C LYS A 263 12.44 -7.54 -12.23
N LEU A 264 12.05 -7.78 -10.98
CA LEU A 264 10.68 -8.15 -10.60
C LEU A 264 9.81 -6.94 -10.27
N VAL A 265 10.38 -5.91 -9.64
CA VAL A 265 9.65 -4.72 -9.17
C VAL A 265 9.35 -3.73 -10.30
N TYR A 266 10.32 -3.47 -11.17
CA TYR A 266 10.20 -2.46 -12.22
C TYR A 266 9.05 -2.74 -13.22
N PRO A 267 8.88 -3.96 -13.75
CA PRO A 267 7.79 -4.25 -14.68
C PRO A 267 6.39 -3.95 -14.12
N GLU A 268 6.17 -4.14 -12.82
CA GLU A 268 4.90 -3.82 -12.19
C GLU A 268 4.68 -2.30 -12.08
N ILE A 269 5.73 -1.54 -11.76
CA ILE A 269 5.67 -0.07 -11.76
C ILE A 269 5.40 0.45 -13.18
N GLU A 270 6.08 -0.08 -14.18
CA GLU A 270 5.89 0.28 -15.58
C GLU A 270 4.46 -0.04 -16.03
N ARG A 271 3.95 -1.23 -15.71
CA ARG A 271 2.57 -1.65 -16.04
C ARG A 271 1.53 -0.70 -15.44
N MET A 272 1.67 -0.34 -14.16
CA MET A 272 0.81 0.65 -13.52
C MET A 272 0.92 2.02 -14.19
N ALA A 273 2.14 2.46 -14.54
CA ALA A 273 2.36 3.74 -15.19
C ALA A 273 1.77 3.80 -16.61
N ARG A 274 1.83 2.71 -17.39
CA ARG A 274 1.20 2.61 -18.71
C ARG A 274 -0.33 2.69 -18.63
N GLY A 275 -0.95 1.95 -17.70
CA GLY A 275 -2.40 1.94 -17.49
C GLY A 275 -2.94 3.13 -16.69
N ALA A 276 -2.07 4.03 -16.22
CA ALA A 276 -2.42 5.08 -15.27
C ALA A 276 -3.55 6.00 -15.74
N GLN A 277 -3.55 6.37 -17.02
CA GLN A 277 -4.56 7.29 -17.56
C GLN A 277 -5.94 6.62 -17.68
N ASP A 278 -5.98 5.31 -17.97
CA ASP A 278 -7.23 4.56 -18.09
C ASP A 278 -7.92 4.43 -16.73
N ILE A 279 -7.16 4.11 -15.67
CA ILE A 279 -7.67 4.06 -14.30
C ILE A 279 -8.15 5.44 -13.83
N LEU A 280 -7.39 6.50 -14.10
CA LEU A 280 -7.80 7.86 -13.79
C LEU A 280 -9.11 8.25 -14.50
N ASN A 281 -9.24 7.91 -15.79
CA ASN A 281 -10.45 8.17 -16.56
C ASN A 281 -11.64 7.37 -16.01
N HIS A 282 -11.42 6.15 -15.55
CA HIS A 282 -12.43 5.32 -14.90
C HIS A 282 -12.94 5.95 -13.60
N HIS A 283 -12.04 6.41 -12.72
CA HIS A 283 -12.42 7.06 -11.46
C HIS A 283 -13.26 8.33 -11.68
N ARG A 284 -12.94 9.11 -12.72
CA ARG A 284 -13.61 10.39 -13.02
C ARG A 284 -14.90 10.25 -13.79
N ASN A 285 -14.99 9.21 -14.62
CA ASN A 285 -16.16 8.91 -15.42
C ASN A 285 -16.64 7.50 -15.05
N PRO A 286 -17.13 7.30 -13.81
CA PRO A 286 -17.65 6.01 -13.41
C PRO A 286 -18.78 5.65 -14.37
N LYS A 287 -18.62 4.56 -15.11
CA LYS A 287 -19.68 4.06 -15.99
C LYS A 287 -20.85 3.73 -15.09
N ALA A 288 -22.00 4.38 -15.32
CA ALA A 288 -23.23 4.00 -14.66
C ALA A 288 -23.43 2.49 -14.87
N ILE A 289 -23.63 1.74 -13.78
CA ILE A 289 -24.13 0.37 -13.90
C ILE A 289 -25.41 0.49 -14.73
N PRO A 290 -25.51 -0.14 -15.90
CA PRO A 290 -26.71 -0.07 -16.71
C PRO A 290 -27.87 -0.65 -15.89
N MET A 291 -28.65 0.22 -15.24
CA MET A 291 -29.89 -0.17 -14.56
C MET A 291 -31.02 -0.40 -15.57
N ASP A 292 -30.79 -0.06 -16.83
CA ASP A 292 -31.72 -0.25 -17.93
C ASP A 292 -31.36 -1.53 -18.70
N GLN A 293 -32.25 -2.51 -18.65
CA GLN A 293 -32.13 -3.77 -19.40
C GLN A 293 -32.16 -3.57 -20.92
N SER A 294 -32.61 -2.41 -21.41
CA SER A 294 -32.57 -2.06 -22.84
C SER A 294 -31.19 -1.59 -23.31
N ALA A 295 -30.28 -1.24 -22.39
CA ALA A 295 -28.96 -0.70 -22.69
C ALA A 295 -27.81 -1.73 -22.61
N THR A 296 -28.10 -2.98 -22.24
CA THR A 296 -27.07 -4.04 -22.15
C THR A 296 -27.01 -4.83 -23.45
N SER A 297 -25.92 -4.66 -24.20
CA SER A 297 -25.64 -5.45 -25.42
C SER A 297 -25.47 -6.93 -25.10
N GLY A 298 -25.79 -7.78 -26.08
CA GLY A 298 -25.96 -9.23 -25.96
C GLY A 298 -24.96 -9.96 -25.06
N ASP A 299 -23.66 -9.76 -25.26
CA ASP A 299 -22.62 -10.51 -24.53
C ASP A 299 -22.60 -10.23 -23.02
N LEU A 300 -22.85 -8.98 -22.62
CA LEU A 300 -22.90 -8.59 -21.21
C LEU A 300 -24.16 -9.17 -20.53
N ARG A 301 -25.27 -9.24 -21.27
CA ARG A 301 -26.53 -9.81 -20.78
C ARG A 301 -26.42 -11.32 -20.58
N THR A 302 -25.80 -12.02 -21.52
CA THR A 302 -25.51 -13.46 -21.41
C THR A 302 -24.59 -13.73 -20.21
N CYS A 303 -23.53 -12.93 -20.05
CA CYS A 303 -22.59 -13.09 -18.93
C CYS A 303 -23.26 -12.85 -17.57
N LEU A 304 -24.15 -11.85 -17.45
CA LEU A 304 -24.91 -11.58 -16.22
C LEU A 304 -25.91 -12.70 -15.88
N GLN A 305 -26.53 -13.31 -16.91
CA GLN A 305 -27.43 -14.46 -16.75
C GLN A 305 -26.68 -15.71 -16.28
N GLU A 306 -25.49 -15.97 -16.83
CA GLU A 306 -24.62 -17.09 -16.42
C GLU A 306 -24.12 -16.94 -14.98
N MET A 307 -23.79 -15.71 -14.56
CA MET A 307 -23.40 -15.41 -13.17
C MET A 307 -24.58 -15.43 -12.18
N ARG A 308 -25.80 -15.73 -12.64
CA ARG A 308 -27.05 -15.75 -11.83
C ARG A 308 -27.28 -14.45 -11.04
N VAL A 309 -26.84 -13.31 -11.57
CA VAL A 309 -27.07 -12.00 -10.93
C VAL A 309 -28.53 -11.62 -11.16
N THR A 310 -29.37 -11.80 -10.14
CA THR A 310 -30.77 -11.39 -10.17
C THR A 310 -30.92 -9.89 -9.96
N ASN A 311 -31.83 -9.27 -10.71
CA ASN A 311 -32.10 -7.85 -10.62
C ASN A 311 -32.60 -7.48 -9.21
N PRO A 312 -32.05 -6.44 -8.56
CA PRO A 312 -32.53 -5.97 -7.26
C PRO A 312 -34.03 -5.67 -7.23
N ARG A 313 -34.61 -5.20 -8.33
CA ARG A 313 -36.06 -4.96 -8.44
C ARG A 313 -36.88 -6.25 -8.45
N ASP A 314 -36.37 -7.29 -9.10
CA ASP A 314 -37.03 -8.59 -9.13
C ASP A 314 -36.96 -9.24 -7.74
N ILE A 315 -35.82 -9.16 -7.07
CA ILE A 315 -35.64 -9.57 -5.66
C ILE A 315 -36.58 -8.79 -4.74
N LEU A 316 -36.68 -7.46 -4.90
CA LEU A 316 -37.59 -6.63 -4.11
C LEU A 316 -39.06 -6.98 -4.37
N SER A 317 -39.44 -7.23 -5.63
CA SER A 317 -40.79 -7.65 -5.99
C SER A 317 -41.15 -9.01 -5.42
N GLU A 318 -40.18 -9.93 -5.37
CA GLU A 318 -40.34 -11.27 -4.81
C GLU A 318 -40.42 -11.23 -3.27
N ILE A 319 -39.62 -10.38 -2.62
CA ILE A 319 -39.72 -10.09 -1.19
C ILE A 319 -41.10 -9.48 -0.86
N TRP A 320 -41.60 -8.57 -1.69
CA TRP A 320 -42.91 -7.93 -1.48
C TRP A 320 -44.06 -8.91 -1.69
N SER A 321 -43.96 -9.77 -2.71
CA SER A 321 -44.87 -10.89 -2.99
C SER A 321 -44.93 -11.88 -1.83
N GLN A 322 -43.78 -12.24 -1.26
CA GLN A 322 -43.71 -13.15 -0.11
C GLN A 322 -44.22 -12.51 1.19
N LYS A 323 -44.02 -11.20 1.39
CA LYS A 323 -44.63 -10.47 2.51
C LYS A 323 -46.14 -10.35 2.38
N GLY A 324 -46.68 -10.14 1.18
CA GLY A 324 -48.12 -10.09 0.91
C GLY A 324 -48.84 -11.41 1.23
N LYS A 325 -48.18 -12.56 1.04
CA LYS A 325 -48.74 -13.89 1.37
C LYS A 325 -48.75 -14.22 2.88
N ARG A 326 -47.95 -13.53 3.71
CA ARG A 326 -47.90 -13.79 5.17
C ARG A 326 -48.92 -13.01 5.99
N ILE A 327 -49.65 -12.06 5.40
CA ILE A 327 -50.67 -11.24 6.08
C ILE A 327 -52.10 -11.59 5.58
N GLY A 328 -52.34 -12.85 5.21
CA GLY A 328 -53.67 -13.38 4.96
C GLY A 328 -54.37 -13.74 6.28
N ILE A 329 -55.19 -12.81 6.78
CA ILE A 329 -56.09 -12.96 7.94
C ILE A 329 -57.08 -14.13 7.66
N PRO A 330 -57.38 -15.03 8.63
CA PRO A 330 -58.44 -16.01 8.46
C PRO A 330 -59.80 -15.30 8.46
N ALA A 331 -60.58 -15.50 7.41
CA ALA A 331 -61.95 -15.04 7.31
C ALA A 331 -62.82 -15.73 8.38
N SER A 332 -63.48 -14.93 9.21
CA SER A 332 -64.59 -15.34 10.07
C SER A 332 -65.78 -15.78 9.20
N GLY A 333 -66.15 -17.06 9.28
CA GLY A 333 -67.37 -17.61 8.70
C GLY A 333 -68.41 -17.87 9.79
N SER A 334 -69.55 -17.16 9.66
CA SER A 334 -70.92 -17.42 10.14
C SER A 334 -71.16 -18.23 11.42
#